data_AF-A0A529Q2V0-F1
#
_entry.id   AF-A0A529Q2V0-F1
#
_cell.length_a   1.000
_cell.length_b   1.000
_cell.length_c   1.000
_cell.angle_alpha   90.00
_cell.angle_beta   90.00
_cell.angle_gamma   90.00
#
_symmetry.space_group_name_H-M   'P 1'
#
loop_
_entity.id
_entity.type
_entity.pdbx_description
1 polymer ?
#
loop_
_entity_poly.entity_id
_entity_poly.type
_entity_poly.pdbx_seq_one_letter_code
_entity_poly.pdbx_strand_id
1 'polypeptide(L)'
;MPDIATAVAAEGLVSDEAGKNLQPLLADLAALDLYDLQERYCELFDKTRRHSLHLFEHIHGESRDRGQAMVDLAEHYRRGGLLVAANELPDFIPLFLEFLSARPFE
;
A
#
# COMPACT_ATOMS: atom_id res chain seq x y z
N MET A 1 -11.89 3.97 13.50
CA MET A 1 -10.84 4.73 12.78
C MET A 1 -11.35 6.08 12.26
N PRO A 2 -11.76 7.02 13.15
CA PRO A 2 -12.26 8.33 12.73
C PRO A 2 -11.25 9.13 11.90
N ASP A 3 -9.96 8.86 12.08
CA ASP A 3 -8.87 9.60 11.42
C ASP A 3 -8.81 9.33 9.90
N ILE A 4 -9.04 8.10 9.44
CA ILE A 4 -8.98 7.78 7.99
C ILE A 4 -10.16 8.41 7.25
N ALA A 5 -11.38 8.26 7.77
CA ALA A 5 -12.57 8.83 7.14
C ALA A 5 -12.48 10.36 7.07
N THR A 6 -11.94 10.97 8.12
CA THR A 6 -11.71 12.42 8.19
C THR A 6 -10.64 12.86 7.20
N ALA A 7 -9.51 12.15 7.10
CA ALA A 7 -8.45 12.46 6.16
C ALA A 7 -8.94 12.40 4.70
N VAL A 8 -9.65 11.32 4.33
CA VAL A 8 -10.21 11.16 2.98
C VAL A 8 -11.19 12.30 2.63
N ALA A 9 -12.06 12.66 3.58
CA ALA A 9 -13.00 13.75 3.37
C ALA A 9 -12.30 15.13 3.26
N ALA A 10 -11.23 15.35 4.03
CA ALA A 10 -10.48 16.60 4.04
C ALA A 10 -9.63 16.81 2.78
N GLU A 11 -9.07 15.74 2.22
CA GLU A 11 -8.25 15.81 1.00
C GLU A 11 -9.07 16.19 -0.23
N GLY A 12 -10.35 15.80 -0.28
CA GLY A 12 -11.25 16.12 -1.40
C GLY A 12 -10.86 15.48 -2.74
N LEU A 13 -9.94 14.51 -2.72
CA LEU A 13 -9.44 13.79 -3.90
C LEU A 13 -10.35 12.62 -4.32
N VAL A 14 -11.11 12.08 -3.37
CA VAL A 14 -12.01 10.94 -3.59
C VAL A 14 -13.41 11.46 -3.92
N SER A 15 -14.00 10.98 -5.01
CA SER A 15 -15.37 11.38 -5.39
C SER A 15 -16.40 10.95 -4.34
N ASP A 16 -17.53 11.64 -4.26
CA ASP A 16 -18.62 11.29 -3.33
C ASP A 16 -19.08 9.83 -3.46
N GLU A 17 -19.11 9.31 -4.69
CA GLU A 17 -19.47 7.93 -4.97
C GLU A 17 -18.43 6.94 -4.43
N ALA A 18 -17.14 7.19 -4.70
CA ALA A 18 -16.06 6.37 -4.17
C ALA A 18 -16.00 6.44 -2.63
N GLY A 19 -16.21 7.62 -2.05
CA GLY A 19 -16.29 7.82 -0.61
C GLY A 19 -17.42 7.00 0.02
N LYS A 20 -18.61 6.97 -0.59
CA LYS A 20 -19.72 6.10 -0.16
C LYS A 20 -19.37 4.62 -0.26
N ASN A 21 -18.69 4.20 -1.33
CA ASN A 21 -18.27 2.82 -1.53
C ASN A 21 -17.18 2.36 -0.53
N LEU A 22 -16.41 3.30 0.04
CA LEU A 22 -15.44 3.01 1.10
C LEU A 22 -16.07 2.87 2.49
N GLN A 23 -17.26 3.46 2.74
CA GLN A 23 -17.88 3.47 4.07
C GLN A 23 -18.06 2.08 4.70
N PRO A 24 -18.53 1.04 3.97
CA PRO A 24 -18.68 -0.29 4.55
C PRO A 24 -17.35 -0.86 5.06
N LEU A 25 -16.25 -0.66 4.31
CA LEU A 25 -14.92 -1.10 4.72
C LEU A 25 -14.45 -0.35 5.96
N LEU A 26 -14.60 0.97 5.99
CA LEU A 26 -14.18 1.78 7.14
C LEU A 26 -14.97 1.44 8.41
N ALA A 27 -16.25 1.15 8.28
CA ALA A 27 -17.11 0.72 9.38
C ALA A 27 -16.68 -0.66 9.93
N ASP A 28 -16.41 -1.61 9.03
CA ASP A 28 -15.95 -2.96 9.37
C ASP A 28 -14.58 -2.91 10.10
N LEU A 29 -13.62 -2.17 9.55
CA LEU A 29 -12.31 -1.95 10.17
C LEU A 29 -12.39 -1.22 11.52
N ALA A 30 -13.41 -0.39 11.74
CA ALA A 30 -13.59 0.33 13.00
C ALA A 30 -14.29 -0.51 14.09
N ALA A 31 -15.00 -1.57 13.71
CA ALA A 31 -15.83 -2.37 14.62
C ALA A 31 -15.14 -3.66 15.09
N LEU A 32 -14.23 -4.21 14.30
CA LEU A 32 -13.50 -5.45 14.64
C LEU A 32 -12.47 -5.24 15.76
N ASP A 33 -12.22 -6.30 16.52
CA ASP A 33 -11.11 -6.33 17.48
C ASP A 33 -9.77 -6.23 16.76
N LEU A 34 -8.76 -5.68 17.44
CA LEU A 34 -7.44 -5.49 16.86
C LEU A 34 -6.78 -6.82 16.46
N TYR A 35 -6.93 -7.88 17.26
CA TYR A 35 -6.36 -9.19 16.93
C TYR A 35 -7.08 -9.83 15.75
N ASP A 36 -8.40 -9.69 15.67
CA ASP A 36 -9.17 -10.16 14.51
C ASP A 36 -8.73 -9.43 13.22
N LEU A 37 -8.47 -8.12 13.30
CA LEU A 37 -7.95 -7.34 12.19
C LEU A 37 -6.55 -7.77 11.76
N GLN A 38 -5.65 -8.00 12.72
CA GLN A 38 -4.29 -8.47 12.45
C GLN A 38 -4.30 -9.88 11.84
N GLU A 39 -5.12 -10.78 12.39
CA GLU A 39 -5.30 -12.12 11.83
C GLU A 39 -5.77 -12.00 10.38
N ARG A 40 -6.89 -11.31 10.13
CA ARG A 40 -7.41 -11.11 8.77
C ARG A 40 -6.39 -10.51 7.82
N TYR A 41 -5.57 -9.56 8.27
CA TYR A 41 -4.51 -8.97 7.47
C TYR A 41 -3.47 -10.04 7.08
N CYS A 42 -2.93 -10.77 8.03
CA CYS A 42 -1.96 -11.84 7.76
C CYS A 42 -2.57 -12.97 6.91
N GLU A 43 -3.82 -13.32 7.15
CA GLU A 43 -4.53 -14.32 6.35
C GLU A 43 -4.66 -13.91 4.89
N LEU A 44 -4.95 -12.63 4.66
CA LEU A 44 -5.14 -12.10 3.31
C LEU A 44 -3.80 -11.91 2.60
N PHE A 45 -2.85 -11.21 3.21
CA PHE A 45 -1.66 -10.74 2.52
C PHE A 45 -0.43 -11.65 2.66
N ASP A 46 -0.30 -12.41 3.77
CA ASP A 46 0.95 -13.13 4.07
C ASP A 46 0.87 -14.63 3.77
N LYS A 47 -0.34 -15.21 3.71
CA LYS A 47 -0.50 -16.68 3.53
C LYS A 47 -0.30 -17.16 2.09
N THR A 48 -0.50 -16.31 1.07
CA THR A 48 -0.43 -16.74 -0.34
C THR A 48 0.22 -15.70 -1.24
N ARG A 49 1.01 -16.15 -2.23
CA ARG A 49 1.61 -15.26 -3.24
C ARG A 49 0.57 -14.43 -4.00
N ARG A 50 -0.65 -14.95 -4.19
CA ARG A 50 -1.72 -14.30 -4.98
C ARG A 50 -2.13 -12.93 -4.44
N HIS A 51 -2.05 -12.76 -3.12
CA HIS A 51 -2.46 -11.54 -2.43
C HIS A 51 -1.27 -10.82 -1.80
N SER A 52 -0.04 -11.22 -2.11
CA SER A 52 1.15 -10.56 -1.57
C SER A 52 1.18 -9.07 -1.87
N LEU A 53 1.67 -8.28 -0.92
CA LEU A 53 1.86 -6.85 -1.07
C LEU A 53 3.19 -6.47 -1.73
N HIS A 54 3.91 -7.44 -2.29
CA HIS A 54 5.14 -7.18 -3.05
C HIS A 54 4.85 -7.18 -4.55
N LEU A 55 4.98 -6.00 -5.19
CA LEU A 55 4.69 -5.83 -6.62
C LEU A 55 5.43 -6.85 -7.49
N PHE A 56 6.71 -7.13 -7.19
CA PHE A 56 7.52 -7.99 -8.05
C PHE A 56 7.26 -9.48 -7.86
N GLU A 57 6.56 -9.90 -6.81
CA GLU A 57 6.05 -11.27 -6.76
C GLU A 57 5.02 -11.55 -7.86
N HIS A 58 4.27 -10.52 -8.27
CA HIS A 58 3.26 -10.62 -9.33
C HIS A 58 3.83 -10.40 -10.74
N ILE A 59 4.88 -9.58 -10.87
CA ILE A 59 5.45 -9.18 -12.16
C ILE A 59 6.60 -10.10 -12.60
N HIS A 60 7.52 -10.42 -11.70
CA HIS A 60 8.80 -11.06 -12.06
C HIS A 60 8.93 -12.52 -11.57
N GLY A 61 8.03 -12.99 -10.70
CA GLY A 61 8.08 -14.36 -10.16
C GLY A 61 9.47 -14.68 -9.55
N GLU A 62 10.06 -15.81 -9.92
CA GLU A 62 11.41 -16.23 -9.48
C GLU A 62 12.52 -15.80 -10.46
N SER A 63 12.26 -14.82 -11.33
CA SER A 63 13.25 -14.36 -12.31
C SER A 63 14.45 -13.68 -11.63
N ARG A 64 15.64 -13.88 -12.23
CA ARG A 64 16.88 -13.19 -11.86
C ARG A 64 16.75 -11.67 -12.04
N ASP A 65 15.80 -11.21 -12.86
CA ASP A 65 15.56 -9.79 -13.12
C ASP A 65 14.99 -9.03 -11.91
N ARG A 66 14.41 -9.76 -10.93
CA ARG A 66 13.85 -9.16 -9.70
C ARG A 66 14.88 -8.31 -8.95
N GLY A 67 16.12 -8.78 -8.86
CA GLY A 67 17.18 -8.09 -8.15
C GLY A 67 17.53 -6.73 -8.77
N GLN A 68 17.63 -6.67 -10.10
CA GLN A 68 17.89 -5.41 -10.79
C GLN A 68 16.70 -4.45 -10.67
N ALA A 69 15.47 -4.97 -10.82
CA ALA A 69 14.26 -4.17 -10.66
C ALA A 69 14.17 -3.52 -9.26
N MET A 70 14.58 -4.23 -8.19
CA MET A 70 14.65 -3.66 -6.83
C MET A 70 15.60 -2.46 -6.75
N VAL A 71 16.78 -2.58 -7.35
CA VAL A 71 17.77 -1.49 -7.39
C VAL A 71 17.19 -0.30 -8.15
N ASP A 72 16.60 -0.54 -9.32
CA ASP A 72 16.05 0.51 -10.17
C ASP A 72 14.89 1.25 -9.49
N LEU A 73 14.02 0.53 -8.77
CA LEU A 73 12.91 1.12 -8.01
C LEU A 73 13.41 1.95 -6.82
N ALA A 74 14.41 1.45 -6.08
CA ALA A 74 15.02 2.20 -4.98
C ALA A 74 15.73 3.48 -5.48
N GLU A 75 16.42 3.42 -6.61
CA GLU A 75 16.98 4.60 -7.29
C GLU A 75 15.88 5.59 -7.69
N HIS A 76 14.74 5.10 -8.18
CA HIS A 76 13.61 5.93 -8.55
C HIS A 76 13.04 6.70 -7.35
N TYR A 77 12.79 6.04 -6.23
CA TYR A 77 12.35 6.70 -5.01
C TYR A 77 13.34 7.76 -4.53
N ARG A 78 14.64 7.44 -4.56
CA ARG A 78 15.68 8.38 -4.12
C ARG A 78 15.73 9.63 -4.98
N ARG A 79 15.63 9.49 -6.30
CA ARG A 79 15.54 10.64 -7.22
C ARG A 79 14.30 11.48 -6.96
N GLY A 80 13.21 10.85 -6.53
CA GLY A 80 11.98 11.53 -6.13
C GLY A 80 12.00 12.11 -4.71
N GLY A 81 13.10 11.97 -3.97
CA GLY A 81 13.26 12.51 -2.62
C GLY A 81 12.75 11.61 -1.49
N LEU A 82 12.34 10.36 -1.79
CA LEU A 82 11.97 9.38 -0.77
C LEU A 82 13.17 8.49 -0.42
N LEU A 83 13.50 8.43 0.87
CA LEU A 83 14.54 7.55 1.40
C LEU A 83 13.88 6.34 2.06
N VAL A 84 13.99 5.18 1.42
CA VAL A 84 13.46 3.91 1.95
C VAL A 84 14.26 3.49 3.18
N ALA A 85 13.56 3.08 4.24
CA ALA A 85 14.20 2.54 5.43
C ALA A 85 14.94 1.24 5.11
N ALA A 86 16.07 0.99 5.78
CA ALA A 86 16.92 -0.17 5.48
C ALA A 86 16.23 -1.53 5.70
N ASN A 87 15.13 -1.57 6.45
CA ASN A 87 14.34 -2.76 6.76
C ASN A 87 13.11 -2.93 5.86
N GLU A 88 12.91 -2.08 4.86
CA GLU A 88 11.76 -2.15 3.94
C GLU A 88 12.22 -2.48 2.51
N LEU A 89 11.45 -3.33 1.84
CA LEU A 89 11.67 -3.64 0.43
C LEU A 89 10.98 -2.58 -0.45
N PRO A 90 11.63 -2.10 -1.52
CA PRO A 90 11.10 -1.03 -2.35
C PRO A 90 9.82 -1.41 -3.11
N ASP A 91 9.55 -2.69 -3.34
CA ASP A 91 8.31 -3.16 -4.02
C ASP A 91 7.13 -3.35 -3.08
N PHE A 92 7.26 -3.03 -1.80
CA PHE A 92 6.14 -3.09 -0.87
C PHE A 92 5.09 -2.05 -1.28
N ILE A 93 3.88 -2.51 -1.59
CA ILE A 93 2.80 -1.67 -2.14
C ILE A 93 2.51 -0.43 -1.27
N PRO A 94 2.42 -0.51 0.07
CA PRO A 94 2.23 0.68 0.91
C PRO A 94 3.33 1.74 0.74
N LEU A 95 4.60 1.33 0.65
CA LEU A 95 5.71 2.26 0.41
C LEU A 95 5.61 2.90 -1.00
N PHE A 96 5.20 2.10 -2.00
CA PHE A 96 4.94 2.62 -3.34
C PHE A 96 3.80 3.64 -3.35
N LEU A 97 2.71 3.39 -2.60
CA LEU A 97 1.59 4.32 -2.47
C LEU A 97 1.98 5.60 -1.74
N GLU A 98 2.83 5.51 -0.71
CA GLU A 98 3.40 6.69 -0.03
C GLU A 98 4.26 7.53 -0.99
N PHE A 99 5.07 6.87 -1.81
CA PHE A 99 5.83 7.58 -2.84
C PHE A 99 4.91 8.35 -3.81
N LEU A 100 3.85 7.68 -4.29
CA LEU A 100 2.91 8.27 -5.23
C LEU A 100 2.09 9.41 -4.62
N SER A 101 1.69 9.31 -3.34
CA SER A 101 0.92 10.37 -2.68
C SER A 101 1.71 11.69 -2.55
N ALA A 102 3.03 11.62 -2.57
CA ALA A 102 3.92 12.77 -2.58
C ALA A 102 4.26 13.30 -3.99
N ARG A 103 3.61 12.80 -5.06
CA ARG A 103 3.81 13.27 -6.44
C ARG A 103 2.69 14.23 -6.86
N PRO A 104 2.97 15.19 -7.76
CA PRO A 104 1.93 16.00 -8.37
C PRO A 104 0.92 15.14 -9.14
N PHE A 105 -0.35 15.54 -9.15
CA PHE A 105 -1.33 15.05 -10.12
C PHE A 105 -0.99 15.70 -11.47
N GLU A 106 -0.43 14.92 -12.40
CA GLU A 106 -0.28 15.34 -13.79
C GLU A 106 -1.62 15.31 -14.53
#